data_AF-A0A1V5UVM3-F1
#
_entry.id   AF-A0A1V5UVM3-F1
#
_cell.length_a   1.000
_cell.length_b   1.000
_cell.length_c   1.000
_cell.angle_alpha   90.00
_cell.angle_beta   90.00
_cell.angle_gamma   90.00
#
_symmetry.space_group_name_H-M   'P 1'
#
loop_
_entity.id
_entity.type
_entity.pdbx_description
1 polymer ?
#
loop_
_entity_poly.entity_id
_entity_poly.type
_entity_poly.pdbx_seq_one_letter_code
_entity_poly.pdbx_strand_id
1 'polypeptide(L)'
;MIQDVLSITGEYADLWDYLKSLSHALERANATKNQSVELCDLDYERLIELADFFEDSCVPKTIDRLDSPESLISLLSEKTSSHFTSSIIDFKDRLKENSEFKSWLQNSKVGFEKKASRLTETLREWGKESKREHFPAAVPEKEFRIFYEVLTDLMNDAQIKMYQ
;
A
#
# COMPACT_ATOMS: atom_id res chain seq x y z
N MET A 1 26.60 -17.86 21.80
CA MET A 1 26.51 -18.12 20.36
C MET A 1 25.46 -17.18 19.81
N ILE A 2 25.88 -16.13 19.12
CA ILE A 2 25.01 -15.26 18.34
C ILE A 2 25.15 -15.81 16.93
N GLN A 3 24.17 -16.61 16.49
CA GLN A 3 24.15 -17.18 15.16
C GLN A 3 23.67 -16.10 14.19
N ASP A 4 24.63 -15.62 13.40
CA ASP A 4 24.51 -15.09 12.04
C ASP A 4 23.54 -13.93 11.79
N VAL A 5 24.04 -12.73 12.09
CA VAL A 5 23.68 -11.45 11.46
C VAL A 5 24.42 -11.31 10.11
N LEU A 6 24.52 -12.39 9.34
CA LEU A 6 25.17 -12.40 8.03
C LEU A 6 24.10 -12.32 6.95
N SER A 7 23.85 -11.08 6.50
CA SER A 7 23.51 -10.76 5.10
C SER A 7 22.44 -11.63 4.46
N ILE A 8 21.17 -11.35 4.77
CA ILE A 8 20.07 -11.70 3.85
C ILE A 8 20.17 -10.71 2.67
N THR A 9 21.14 -10.90 1.80
CA THR A 9 21.29 -10.14 0.55
C THR A 9 20.54 -10.89 -0.52
N GLY A 10 19.26 -10.56 -0.70
CA GLY A 10 18.41 -11.15 -1.73
C GLY A 10 17.17 -10.29 -1.94
N GLU A 11 16.57 -10.37 -3.13
CA GLU A 11 15.41 -9.55 -3.54
C GLU A 11 14.25 -9.62 -2.52
N TYR A 12 14.10 -10.72 -1.77
CA TYR A 12 13.08 -10.86 -0.74
C TYR A 12 13.37 -10.12 0.57
N ALA A 13 14.64 -9.86 0.90
CA ALA A 13 15.01 -9.07 2.07
C ALA A 13 14.74 -7.59 1.85
N ASP A 14 15.14 -7.08 0.68
CA ASP A 14 14.82 -5.72 0.26
C ASP A 14 13.29 -5.53 0.20
N LEU A 15 12.56 -6.56 -0.25
CA LEU A 15 11.11 -6.54 -0.27
C LEU A 15 10.52 -6.50 1.14
N TRP A 16 11.03 -7.32 2.05
CA TRP A 16 10.54 -7.36 3.42
C TRP A 16 10.79 -6.04 4.14
N ASP A 17 11.97 -5.45 3.98
CA ASP A 17 12.30 -4.13 4.53
C ASP A 17 11.41 -3.03 3.93
N TYR A 18 11.13 -3.09 2.62
CA TYR A 18 10.21 -2.18 1.96
C TYR A 18 8.78 -2.30 2.51
N LEU A 19 8.22 -3.52 2.54
CA LEU A 19 6.87 -3.76 3.08
C LEU A 19 6.76 -3.36 4.56
N LYS A 20 7.82 -3.58 5.34
CA LYS A 20 7.89 -3.16 6.73
C LYS A 20 7.87 -1.64 6.88
N SER A 21 8.56 -0.92 6.00
CA SER A 21 8.50 0.55 5.97
C SER A 21 7.08 1.06 5.68
N LEU A 22 6.34 0.41 4.76
CA LEU A 22 4.96 0.76 4.46
C LEU A 22 4.02 0.45 5.63
N SER A 23 4.19 -0.72 6.25
CA SER A 23 3.41 -1.15 7.42
C SER A 23 3.58 -0.17 8.60
N HIS A 24 4.82 0.23 8.92
CA HIS A 24 5.08 1.19 9.99
C HIS A 24 4.45 2.56 9.73
N ALA A 25 4.49 3.07 8.50
CA ALA A 25 3.82 4.33 8.16
C ALA A 25 2.31 4.23 8.42
N LEU A 26 1.70 3.09 8.07
CA LEU A 26 0.28 2.83 8.26
C LEU A 26 -0.11 2.64 9.74
N GLU A 27 0.73 1.97 10.53
CA GLU A 27 0.56 1.86 11.99
C GLU A 27 0.60 3.23 12.67
N ARG A 28 1.58 4.06 12.30
CA ARG A 28 1.70 5.42 12.85
C ARG A 28 0.52 6.29 12.45
N ALA A 29 0.03 6.14 11.21
CA ALA A 29 -1.18 6.82 10.75
C ALA A 29 -2.39 6.44 11.61
N ASN A 30 -2.58 5.15 11.91
CA ASN A 30 -3.64 4.70 12.82
C ASN A 30 -3.45 5.19 14.26
N ALA A 31 -2.20 5.33 14.73
CA ALA A 31 -1.89 5.79 16.08
C ALA A 31 -2.17 7.29 16.29
N THR A 32 -2.21 8.10 15.23
CA THR A 32 -2.51 9.54 15.31
C THR A 32 -3.81 9.85 16.03
N LYS A 33 -4.81 8.96 15.92
CA LYS A 33 -6.12 9.07 16.61
C LYS A 33 -6.02 9.10 18.13
N ASN A 34 -5.08 8.34 18.71
CA ASN A 34 -5.06 8.07 20.15
C ASN A 34 -3.88 8.70 20.88
N GLN A 35 -2.78 9.03 20.18
CA GLN A 35 -1.50 9.31 20.84
C GLN A 35 -0.83 10.64 20.44
N SER A 36 -1.51 11.55 19.72
CA SER A 36 -0.90 12.80 19.22
C SER A 36 0.44 12.55 18.50
N VAL A 37 0.53 11.41 17.81
CA VAL A 37 1.71 11.06 17.04
C VAL A 37 1.71 11.92 15.79
N GLU A 38 2.70 12.77 15.64
CA GLU A 38 2.93 13.49 14.39
C GLU A 38 3.56 12.54 13.37
N LEU A 39 2.99 12.51 12.17
CA LEU A 39 3.59 11.86 11.02
C LEU A 39 4.67 12.76 10.44
N CYS A 40 5.82 12.18 10.11
CA CYS A 40 6.87 12.90 9.38
C CYS A 40 6.62 12.83 7.86
N ASP A 41 7.32 13.66 7.09
CA ASP A 41 7.20 13.68 5.62
C ASP A 41 7.38 12.30 4.99
N LEU A 42 8.30 11.50 5.52
CA LEU A 42 8.56 10.14 5.06
C LEU A 42 7.35 9.22 5.26
N ASP A 43 6.60 9.34 6.37
CA ASP A 43 5.41 8.51 6.58
C ASP A 43 4.36 8.81 5.51
N TYR A 44 4.16 10.08 5.17
CA TYR A 44 3.24 10.49 4.10
C TYR A 44 3.67 9.97 2.74
N GLU A 45 4.97 10.06 2.42
CA GLU A 45 5.53 9.50 1.19
C GLU A 45 5.27 8.00 1.10
N ARG A 46 5.50 7.24 2.19
CA ARG A 46 5.23 5.80 2.23
C ARG A 46 3.74 5.46 2.09
N LEU A 47 2.82 6.25 2.65
CA LEU A 47 1.39 6.03 2.44
C LEU A 47 0.96 6.29 0.99
N ILE A 48 1.55 7.28 0.33
CA ILE A 48 1.30 7.54 -1.09
C ILE A 48 1.89 6.42 -1.96
N GLU A 49 3.12 5.99 -1.68
CA GLU A 49 3.74 4.85 -2.36
C GLU A 49 2.92 3.57 -2.20
N LEU A 50 2.34 3.34 -1.01
CA LEU A 50 1.43 2.23 -0.76
C LEU A 50 0.20 2.31 -1.67
N ALA A 51 -0.42 3.50 -1.80
CA ALA A 51 -1.56 3.70 -2.67
C ALA A 51 -1.21 3.44 -4.16
N ASP A 52 -0.06 3.97 -4.61
CA ASP A 52 0.41 3.81 -5.99
C ASP A 52 0.73 2.33 -6.29
N PHE A 53 1.44 1.65 -5.39
CA PHE A 53 1.76 0.22 -5.50
C PHE A 53 0.50 -0.65 -5.65
N PHE A 54 -0.56 -0.33 -4.89
CA PHE A 54 -1.83 -1.05 -4.95
C PHE A 54 -2.58 -0.77 -6.24
N GLU A 55 -2.61 0.49 -6.67
CA GLU A 55 -3.31 0.90 -7.88
C GLU A 55 -2.70 0.22 -9.11
N ASP A 56 -1.37 0.21 -9.21
CA ASP A 56 -0.63 -0.49 -10.26
C ASP A 56 -0.91 -2.00 -10.29
N SER A 57 -1.12 -2.62 -9.12
CA SER A 57 -1.32 -4.07 -9.00
C SER A 57 -2.78 -4.50 -9.24
N CYS A 58 -3.75 -3.67 -8.88
CA CYS A 58 -5.16 -4.07 -8.81
C CYS A 58 -6.03 -3.47 -9.90
N VAL A 59 -5.69 -2.27 -10.38
CA VAL A 59 -6.53 -1.51 -11.30
C VAL A 59 -5.93 -1.65 -12.70
N PRO A 60 -6.63 -2.29 -13.66
CA PRO A 60 -6.15 -2.34 -15.02
C PRO A 60 -6.00 -0.90 -15.54
N LYS A 61 -4.80 -0.55 -16.02
CA LYS A 61 -4.54 0.75 -16.66
C LYS A 61 -5.37 0.82 -17.94
N THR A 62 -6.59 1.33 -17.84
CA THR A 62 -7.41 1.65 -19.01
C THR A 62 -6.68 2.73 -19.80
N ILE A 63 -6.20 2.38 -20.99
CA ILE A 63 -5.53 3.29 -21.93
C ILE A 63 -6.49 4.38 -22.46
N ASP A 64 -7.78 4.32 -22.11
CA ASP A 64 -8.84 5.20 -22.62
C ASP A 64 -8.90 6.62 -22.01
N ARG A 65 -7.94 7.05 -21.19
CA ARG A 65 -7.85 8.44 -20.69
C ARG A 65 -6.47 9.04 -20.90
N LEU A 66 -6.17 9.29 -22.17
CA LEU A 66 -5.04 10.10 -22.63
C LEU A 66 -5.43 11.58 -22.86
N ASP A 67 -6.40 12.10 -22.11
CA ASP A 67 -6.83 13.50 -22.25
C ASP A 67 -5.96 14.51 -21.48
N SER A 68 -4.95 14.04 -20.74
CA SER A 68 -4.07 14.91 -19.96
C SER A 68 -2.59 14.55 -20.15
N PRO A 69 -1.70 15.52 -20.47
CA PRO A 69 -0.26 15.31 -20.50
C PRO A 69 0.33 14.92 -19.12
N GLU A 70 -0.40 15.11 -18.02
CA GLU A 70 -0.01 14.63 -16.68
C GLU A 70 -0.19 13.11 -16.53
N SER A 71 -1.16 12.52 -17.25
CA SER A 71 -1.39 11.05 -17.30
C SER A 71 -0.22 10.33 -18.00
N LEU A 72 0.37 10.96 -19.03
CA LEU A 72 1.56 10.46 -19.71
C LEU A 72 2.81 10.50 -18.81
N ILE A 73 2.94 11.50 -17.94
CA ILE A 73 4.02 11.57 -16.96
C ILE A 73 3.87 10.47 -15.90
N SER A 74 2.64 10.09 -15.54
CA SER A 74 2.37 8.96 -14.63
C SER A 74 2.66 7.59 -15.26
N LEU A 75 2.53 7.45 -16.59
CA LEU A 75 2.94 6.26 -17.34
C LEU A 75 4.46 6.19 -17.59
N LEU A 76 5.12 7.35 -17.74
CA LEU A 76 6.57 7.49 -17.89
C LEU A 76 7.30 7.58 -16.55
N SER A 77 6.56 7.66 -15.43
CA SER A 77 7.11 7.48 -14.10
C SER A 77 7.36 6.00 -13.86
N GLU A 78 8.38 5.47 -14.55
CA GLU A 78 9.18 4.33 -14.05
C GLU A 78 9.82 4.63 -12.68
N LYS A 79 9.61 5.83 -12.13
CA LYS A 79 10.00 6.23 -10.79
C LYS A 79 8.87 5.95 -9.82
N THR A 80 8.83 4.72 -9.29
CA THR A 80 8.90 4.41 -7.84
C THR A 80 8.69 2.93 -7.51
N SER A 81 8.22 2.07 -8.43
CA SER A 81 7.87 0.67 -8.08
C SER A 81 8.60 -0.42 -8.87
N SER A 82 9.67 -0.12 -9.62
CA SER A 82 10.34 -1.11 -10.48
C SER A 82 11.26 -2.11 -9.76
N HIS A 83 11.38 -2.09 -8.43
CA HIS A 83 12.28 -3.02 -7.73
C HIS A 83 11.65 -4.40 -7.50
N PHE A 84 10.32 -4.50 -7.44
CA PHE A 84 9.63 -5.78 -7.23
C PHE A 84 8.60 -5.99 -8.33
N THR A 85 8.92 -6.85 -9.29
CA THR A 85 8.00 -7.25 -10.37
C THR A 85 6.71 -7.84 -9.78
N SER A 86 5.57 -7.65 -10.46
CA SER A 86 4.28 -8.26 -10.08
C SER A 86 4.30 -9.80 -10.03
N SER A 87 5.40 -10.44 -10.46
CA SER A 87 5.64 -11.88 -10.28
C SER A 87 6.13 -12.28 -8.88
N ILE A 88 6.65 -11.33 -8.08
CA ILE A 88 7.15 -11.61 -6.72
C ILE A 88 6.03 -11.46 -5.69
N ILE A 89 5.10 -10.52 -5.94
CA ILE A 89 3.95 -10.20 -5.10
C ILE A 89 2.68 -10.23 -5.96
N ASP A 90 1.74 -11.13 -5.64
CA ASP A 90 0.38 -11.07 -6.20
C ASP A 90 -0.56 -10.35 -5.22
N PHE A 91 -0.44 -9.03 -5.19
CA PHE A 91 -1.24 -8.18 -4.32
C PHE A 91 -2.74 -8.34 -4.61
N LYS A 92 -3.09 -8.43 -5.90
CA LYS A 92 -4.48 -8.50 -6.36
C LYS A 92 -5.17 -9.75 -5.83
N ASP A 93 -4.49 -10.89 -5.85
CA ASP A 93 -5.06 -12.12 -5.33
C ASP A 93 -5.16 -12.10 -3.80
N ARG A 94 -4.20 -11.51 -3.08
CA ARG A 94 -4.33 -11.31 -1.62
C ARG A 94 -5.49 -10.38 -1.25
N LEU A 95 -5.70 -9.30 -1.99
CA LEU A 95 -6.84 -8.41 -1.78
C LEU A 95 -8.17 -9.12 -2.05
N LYS A 96 -8.23 -9.97 -3.09
CA LYS A 96 -9.40 -10.81 -3.35
C LYS A 96 -9.65 -11.82 -2.26
N GLU A 97 -8.60 -12.31 -1.56
CA GLU A 97 -8.69 -13.27 -0.47
C GLU A 97 -9.10 -12.63 0.86
N ASN A 98 -8.74 -11.36 1.05
CA ASN A 98 -9.05 -10.59 2.25
C ASN A 98 -10.54 -10.58 2.60
N SER A 99 -10.88 -11.01 3.81
CA SER A 99 -12.27 -11.21 4.24
C SER A 99 -13.05 -9.90 4.38
N GLU A 100 -12.39 -8.82 4.83
CA GLU A 100 -13.02 -7.52 5.01
C GLU A 100 -13.29 -6.84 3.67
N PHE A 101 -12.36 -6.95 2.72
CA PHE A 101 -12.55 -6.49 1.35
C PHE A 101 -13.64 -7.30 0.62
N LYS A 102 -13.68 -8.63 0.77
CA LYS A 102 -14.78 -9.47 0.25
C LYS A 102 -16.14 -9.04 0.80
N SER A 103 -16.24 -8.88 2.11
CA SER A 103 -17.46 -8.40 2.78
C SER A 103 -17.86 -7.03 2.25
N TRP A 104 -16.89 -6.13 2.07
CA TRP A 104 -17.15 -4.83 1.48
C TRP A 104 -17.68 -4.97 0.06
N LEU A 105 -17.04 -5.77 -0.80
CA LEU A 105 -17.45 -6.01 -2.18
C LEU A 105 -18.87 -6.56 -2.28
N GLN A 106 -19.21 -7.58 -1.49
CA GLN A 106 -20.54 -8.21 -1.47
C GLN A 106 -21.66 -7.25 -1.04
N ASN A 107 -21.36 -6.31 -0.14
CA ASN A 107 -22.32 -5.30 0.32
C ASN A 107 -22.54 -4.15 -0.68
N SER A 108 -22.00 -4.23 -1.90
CA SER A 108 -22.07 -3.17 -2.89
C SER A 108 -22.29 -3.72 -4.30
N LYS A 109 -22.97 -2.92 -5.16
CA LYS A 109 -23.12 -3.24 -6.59
C LYS A 109 -21.90 -2.81 -7.43
N VAL A 110 -20.84 -2.36 -6.77
CA VAL A 110 -19.63 -1.83 -7.40
C VAL A 110 -18.64 -2.98 -7.65
N GLY A 111 -18.09 -3.05 -8.85
CA GLY A 111 -17.09 -4.07 -9.23
C GLY A 111 -15.77 -3.94 -8.45
N PHE A 112 -14.96 -4.99 -8.52
CA PHE A 112 -13.67 -5.09 -7.80
C PHE A 112 -12.76 -3.90 -8.09
N GLU A 113 -12.58 -3.53 -9.36
CA GLU A 113 -11.65 -2.50 -9.81
C GLU A 113 -12.02 -1.14 -9.25
N LYS A 114 -13.30 -0.80 -9.27
CA LYS A 114 -13.81 0.47 -8.71
C LYS A 114 -13.66 0.51 -7.19
N LYS A 115 -13.79 -0.63 -6.50
CA LYS A 115 -13.56 -0.73 -5.07
C LYS A 115 -12.09 -0.62 -4.70
N ALA A 116 -11.22 -1.28 -5.46
CA ALA A 116 -9.78 -1.19 -5.31
C ALA A 116 -9.30 0.25 -5.57
N SER A 117 -9.78 0.89 -6.63
CA SER A 117 -9.48 2.29 -6.93
C SER A 117 -9.99 3.24 -5.83
N ARG A 118 -11.19 3.01 -5.28
CA ARG A 118 -11.67 3.78 -4.14
C ARG A 118 -10.81 3.58 -2.89
N LEU A 119 -10.33 2.36 -2.66
CA LEU A 119 -9.45 2.05 -1.53
C LEU A 119 -8.13 2.84 -1.63
N THR A 120 -7.52 2.90 -2.82
CA THR A 120 -6.27 3.65 -3.04
C THR A 120 -6.49 5.16 -3.04
N GLU A 121 -7.60 5.64 -3.59
CA GLU A 121 -7.99 7.05 -3.56
C GLU A 121 -8.16 7.54 -2.13
N THR A 122 -8.87 6.79 -1.27
CA THR A 122 -9.03 7.13 0.15
C THR A 122 -7.69 7.31 0.86
N LEU A 123 -6.72 6.42 0.62
CA LEU A 123 -5.39 6.51 1.23
C LEU A 123 -4.61 7.75 0.73
N ARG A 124 -4.70 8.03 -0.57
CA ARG A 124 -4.04 9.17 -1.23
C ARG A 124 -4.63 10.51 -0.79
N GLU A 125 -5.96 10.59 -0.70
CA GLU A 125 -6.68 11.77 -0.22
C GLU A 125 -6.33 12.03 1.25
N TRP A 126 -6.43 11.02 2.11
CA TRP A 126 -6.11 11.17 3.52
C TRP A 126 -4.66 11.62 3.74
N GLY A 127 -3.69 11.04 3.02
CA GLY A 127 -2.29 11.46 3.11
C GLY A 127 -2.05 12.91 2.65
N LYS A 128 -2.78 13.38 1.63
CA LYS A 128 -2.69 14.76 1.13
C LYS A 128 -3.37 15.76 2.06
N GLU A 129 -4.55 15.43 2.56
CA GLU A 129 -5.34 16.28 3.46
C GLU A 129 -4.66 16.42 4.82
N SER A 130 -4.20 15.32 5.40
CA SER A 130 -3.52 15.31 6.70
C SER A 130 -2.19 16.08 6.70
N LYS A 131 -1.55 16.21 5.54
CA LYS A 131 -0.35 17.06 5.37
C LYS A 131 -0.67 18.56 5.28
N ARG A 132 -1.87 18.92 4.81
CA ARG A 132 -2.29 20.32 4.57
C ARG A 132 -3.02 20.93 5.74
N GLU A 133 -3.77 20.13 6.48
CA GLU A 133 -4.61 20.59 7.58
C GLU A 133 -3.82 20.63 8.89
N HIS A 134 -4.04 21.66 9.70
CA HIS A 134 -3.49 21.75 11.06
C HIS A 134 -4.14 20.74 12.02
N PHE A 135 -5.23 20.09 11.59
CA PHE A 135 -5.90 19.00 12.28
C PHE A 135 -6.02 17.82 11.30
N PRO A 136 -5.48 16.64 11.61
CA PRO A 136 -5.55 15.51 10.70
C PRO A 136 -7.01 15.07 10.53
N ALA A 137 -7.41 14.82 9.27
CA ALA A 137 -8.69 14.22 8.96
C ALA A 137 -8.83 12.87 9.69
N ALA A 138 -10.06 12.50 10.06
CA ALA A 138 -10.30 11.22 10.73
C ALA A 138 -9.83 10.05 9.84
N VAL A 139 -9.01 9.15 10.41
CA VAL A 139 -8.45 8.01 9.68
C VAL A 139 -9.58 7.09 9.18
N PRO A 140 -9.62 6.76 7.88
CA PRO A 140 -10.54 5.78 7.31
C PRO A 140 -10.23 4.35 7.80
N GLU A 141 -10.69 4.02 9.01
CA GLU A 141 -10.28 2.81 9.74
C GLU A 141 -10.45 1.51 8.95
N LYS A 142 -11.52 1.41 8.17
CA LYS A 142 -11.85 0.20 7.41
C LYS A 142 -10.85 -0.01 6.27
N GLU A 143 -10.59 1.04 5.50
CA GLU A 143 -9.64 1.04 4.40
C GLU A 143 -8.24 0.74 4.93
N PHE A 144 -7.81 1.43 5.99
CA PHE A 144 -6.51 1.22 6.62
C PHE A 144 -6.36 -0.21 7.17
N ARG A 145 -7.42 -0.80 7.74
CA ARG A 145 -7.39 -2.20 8.19
C ARG A 145 -7.19 -3.17 7.04
N ILE A 146 -7.88 -2.98 5.92
CA ILE A 146 -7.70 -3.80 4.71
C ILE A 146 -6.24 -3.71 4.21
N PHE A 147 -5.68 -2.50 4.15
CA PHE A 147 -4.27 -2.31 3.78
C PHE A 147 -3.33 -3.04 4.73
N TYR A 148 -3.55 -2.91 6.04
CA TYR A 148 -2.73 -3.55 7.08
C TYR A 148 -2.75 -5.08 6.99
N GLU A 149 -3.95 -5.67 6.86
CA GLU A 149 -4.11 -7.12 6.76
C GLU A 149 -3.37 -7.67 5.54
N VAL A 150 -3.56 -7.04 4.37
CA VAL A 150 -2.89 -7.51 3.15
C VAL A 150 -1.37 -7.30 3.20
N LEU A 151 -0.90 -6.16 3.74
CA LEU A 151 0.53 -5.95 3.94
C LEU A 151 1.14 -6.99 4.88
N THR A 152 0.45 -7.33 5.96
CA THR A 152 0.90 -8.34 6.92
C THR A 152 1.03 -9.72 6.26
N ASP A 153 0.04 -10.12 5.47
CA ASP A 153 0.10 -11.38 4.72
C ASP A 153 1.28 -11.42 3.75
N LEU A 154 1.52 -10.31 3.02
CA LEU A 154 2.66 -10.20 2.10
C LEU A 154 4.02 -10.20 2.80
N MET A 155 4.11 -9.55 3.97
CA MET A 155 5.32 -9.58 4.79
C MET A 155 5.62 -11.00 5.29
N ASN A 156 4.60 -11.75 5.70
CA ASN A 156 4.75 -13.15 6.11
C ASN A 156 5.24 -14.02 4.95
N ASP A 157 4.68 -13.84 3.75
CA ASP A 157 5.14 -14.55 2.55
C ASP A 157 6.59 -14.23 2.20
N ALA A 158 6.96 -12.94 2.22
CA ALA A 158 8.33 -12.49 1.97
C ALA A 158 9.30 -13.08 3.00
N GLN A 159 8.92 -13.07 4.28
CA GLN A 159 9.71 -13.65 5.36
C GLN A 159 9.91 -15.15 5.18
N ILE A 160 8.87 -15.92 4.84
CA ILE A 160 8.98 -17.36 4.58
C ILE A 160 9.97 -17.62 3.44
N LYS A 161 9.86 -16.87 2.34
CA LYS A 161 10.74 -17.02 1.17
C LYS A 161 12.18 -16.60 1.45
N MET A 162 12.44 -15.68 2.38
CA MET A 162 13.80 -15.33 2.81
C MET A 162 14.54 -16.47 3.52
N TYR A 163 13.80 -17.41 4.14
CA TYR A 163 14.37 -18.53 4.92
C TYR A 163 14.31 -19.88 4.19
N GLN A 164 13.88 -19.91 2.93
CA GLN A 164 13.87 -21.10 2.06
C GLN A 164 15.08 -21.12 1.14
#